data_AF-A0A7C3C9S1-F1
#
_entry.id   AF-A0A7C3C9S1-F1
#
_cell.length_a   1.000
_cell.length_b   1.000
_cell.length_c   1.000
_cell.angle_alpha   90.00
_cell.angle_beta   90.00
_cell.angle_gamma   90.00
#
_symmetry.space_group_name_H-M   'P 1'
#
loop_
_entity.id
_entity.type
_entity.pdbx_description
1 polymer ?
#
loop_
_entity_poly.entity_id
_entity_poly.type
_entity_poly.pdbx_seq_one_letter_code
_entity_poly.pdbx_strand_id
1 'polypeptide(L)'
;RGSGMAWDLRRSQPYEVYNELDFQIPLGKNGDCYDRYLCRMEEMYESTKIIKQCLAMMPKGPVLSENHKVTPPRREDMKQSMEALIHHFKLYTEGFHVPAGETYAAIEAPKGEFGVYLVSDGSNKPYRCKIRAPGFTHLAAMDYLNKGHMLADVSAILGSLDIVFGEVDR
;
A
#
# COMPACT_ATOMS: atom_id res chain seq x y z
N ARG A 1 7.58 -5.67 13.50
CA ARG A 1 8.69 -6.57 13.09
C ARG A 1 9.95 -6.43 13.95
N GLY A 2 10.55 -5.23 14.07
CA GLY A 2 11.79 -5.05 14.86
C GLY A 2 11.72 -5.47 16.33
N SER A 3 10.56 -5.34 16.99
CA SER A 3 10.35 -5.72 18.39
C SER A 3 9.89 -7.18 18.60
N GLY A 4 10.09 -8.07 17.62
CA GLY A 4 9.76 -9.50 17.74
C GLY A 4 8.31 -9.90 17.41
N MET A 5 7.43 -8.94 17.10
CA MET A 5 6.06 -9.25 16.68
C MET A 5 6.01 -9.71 15.21
N ALA A 6 5.61 -10.96 15.01
CA ALA A 6 5.43 -11.61 13.71
C ALA A 6 4.12 -11.18 13.04
N TRP A 7 4.10 -9.93 12.54
CA TRP A 7 2.94 -9.34 11.87
C TRP A 7 3.33 -8.72 10.54
N ASP A 8 2.62 -9.10 9.48
CA ASP A 8 2.75 -8.60 8.12
C ASP A 8 1.46 -8.90 7.35
N LEU A 9 0.82 -7.87 6.77
CA LEU A 9 -0.47 -8.04 6.10
C LEU A 9 -0.38 -8.95 4.87
N ARG A 10 0.77 -9.04 4.20
CA ARG A 10 0.93 -9.89 3.02
C ARG A 10 0.81 -11.38 3.34
N ARG A 11 0.98 -11.78 4.61
CA ARG A 11 0.77 -13.15 5.08
C ARG A 11 -0.50 -13.31 5.91
N SER A 12 -0.81 -12.37 6.80
CA SER A 12 -1.97 -12.49 7.69
C SER A 12 -3.30 -12.20 7.00
N GLN A 13 -3.33 -11.26 6.05
CA GLN A 13 -4.49 -10.86 5.26
C GLN A 13 -4.06 -10.70 3.79
N PRO A 14 -3.69 -11.82 3.13
CA PRO A 14 -3.08 -11.75 1.81
C PRO A 14 -4.04 -11.11 0.80
N TYR A 15 -3.50 -10.17 0.04
CA TYR A 15 -4.14 -9.53 -1.09
C TYR A 15 -3.38 -9.88 -2.37
N GLU A 16 -4.02 -9.67 -3.52
CA GLU A 16 -3.46 -10.01 -4.83
C GLU A 16 -2.95 -11.46 -4.89
N VAL A 17 -1.66 -11.66 -5.17
CA VAL A 17 -1.02 -12.98 -5.35
C VAL A 17 0.02 -13.28 -4.26
N TYR A 18 0.08 -12.50 -3.17
CA TYR A 18 1.07 -12.70 -2.10
C TYR A 18 0.93 -14.04 -1.37
N ASN A 19 -0.26 -14.65 -1.40
CA ASN A 19 -0.51 -15.99 -0.90
C ASN A 19 0.23 -17.09 -1.69
N GLU A 20 0.49 -16.88 -2.98
CA GLU A 20 1.14 -17.84 -3.88
C GLU A 20 2.68 -17.72 -3.89
N LEU A 21 3.19 -16.60 -3.37
CA LEU A 21 4.62 -16.28 -3.35
C LEU A 21 5.31 -16.83 -2.10
N ASP A 22 6.54 -17.30 -2.28
CA ASP A 22 7.39 -17.80 -1.21
C ASP A 22 8.42 -16.75 -0.75
N PHE A 23 8.13 -16.10 0.37
CA PHE A 23 9.04 -15.13 1.01
C PHE A 23 8.98 -15.26 2.54
N GLN A 24 10.04 -14.84 3.20
CA GLN A 24 10.12 -14.81 4.66
C GLN A 24 9.93 -13.40 5.22
N ILE A 25 9.49 -13.32 6.47
CA ILE A 25 9.32 -12.06 7.18
C ILE A 25 10.44 -11.95 8.22
N PRO A 26 11.35 -10.96 8.11
CA PRO A 26 12.39 -10.79 9.10
C PRO A 26 11.82 -10.26 10.41
N LEU A 27 12.31 -10.80 11.53
CA LEU A 27 11.92 -10.41 12.89
C LEU A 27 13.16 -9.99 13.66
N GLY A 28 13.08 -8.82 14.31
CA GLY A 28 14.08 -8.39 15.28
C GLY A 28 13.83 -9.03 16.65
N LYS A 29 14.78 -8.88 17.58
CA LYS A 29 14.72 -9.48 18.93
C LYS A 29 14.70 -8.43 20.03
N ASN A 30 15.49 -7.38 19.88
CA ASN A 30 15.74 -6.37 20.90
C ASN A 30 14.81 -5.16 20.73
N GLY A 31 14.31 -4.89 19.52
CA GLY A 31 13.45 -3.74 19.24
C GLY A 31 14.20 -2.41 19.12
N ASP A 32 15.52 -2.45 18.92
CA ASP A 32 16.36 -1.27 18.74
C ASP A 32 16.39 -0.77 17.28
N CYS A 33 17.09 0.35 17.05
CA CYS A 33 17.23 0.91 15.70
C CYS A 33 18.04 0.01 14.76
N TYR A 34 18.94 -0.82 15.30
CA TYR A 34 19.81 -1.69 14.52
C TYR A 34 19.04 -2.91 13.99
N ASP A 35 18.19 -3.52 14.81
CA ASP A 35 17.24 -4.56 14.41
C ASP A 35 16.28 -4.04 13.33
N ARG A 36 15.79 -2.80 13.46
CA ARG A 36 14.98 -2.16 12.41
C ARG A 36 15.76 -1.99 11.10
N TYR A 37 17.03 -1.63 11.17
CA TYR A 37 17.91 -1.56 10.00
C TYR A 37 18.08 -2.94 9.34
N LEU A 38 18.42 -3.97 10.12
CA LEU A 38 18.59 -5.33 9.62
C LEU A 38 17.30 -5.88 9.00
N CYS A 39 16.14 -5.65 9.62
CA CYS A 39 14.85 -6.04 9.06
C CYS A 39 14.63 -5.43 7.66
N ARG A 40 14.96 -4.15 7.47
CA ARG A 40 14.84 -3.49 6.16
C ARG A 40 15.81 -4.06 5.13
N MET A 41 17.04 -4.38 5.54
CA MET A 41 18.01 -5.03 4.65
C MET A 41 17.50 -6.39 4.16
N GLU A 42 16.99 -7.21 5.08
CA GLU A 42 16.41 -8.52 4.75
C GLU A 42 15.14 -8.39 3.89
N GLU A 43 14.27 -7.40 4.17
CA GLU A 43 13.10 -7.11 3.33
C GLU A 43 13.48 -6.77 1.89
N MET A 44 14.61 -6.08 1.67
CA MET A 44 15.09 -5.83 0.30
C MET A 44 15.50 -7.14 -0.39
N TYR A 45 16.21 -8.04 0.31
CA TYR A 45 16.56 -9.35 -0.24
C TYR A 45 15.31 -10.17 -0.59
N GLU A 46 14.35 -10.26 0.32
CA GLU A 46 13.07 -10.96 0.09
C GLU A 46 12.26 -10.31 -1.03
N SER A 47 12.30 -8.97 -1.16
CA SER A 47 11.68 -8.27 -2.29
C SER A 47 12.31 -8.67 -3.62
N THR A 48 13.63 -8.81 -3.70
CA THR A 48 14.28 -9.32 -4.93
C THR A 48 13.91 -10.77 -5.23
N LYS A 49 13.69 -11.60 -4.20
CA LYS A 49 13.22 -12.98 -4.34
C LYS A 49 11.80 -13.00 -4.92
N ILE A 50 10.90 -12.16 -4.41
CA ILE A 50 9.54 -11.98 -4.93
C ILE A 50 9.57 -11.55 -6.40
N ILE A 51 10.37 -10.55 -6.76
CA ILE A 51 10.48 -10.08 -8.16
C ILE A 51 10.89 -11.23 -9.10
N LYS A 52 11.86 -12.05 -8.71
CA LYS A 52 12.29 -13.22 -9.52
C LYS A 52 11.17 -14.24 -9.69
N GLN A 53 10.38 -14.50 -8.64
CA GLN A 53 9.23 -15.40 -8.71
C GLN A 53 8.15 -14.86 -9.64
N CYS A 54 7.79 -13.57 -9.52
CA CYS A 54 6.80 -12.93 -10.38
C CYS A 54 7.21 -12.96 -11.86
N LEU A 55 8.51 -12.78 -12.16
CA LEU A 55 9.04 -12.90 -13.52
C LEU A 55 8.90 -14.32 -14.07
N ALA A 56 9.16 -15.34 -13.25
CA ALA A 56 9.04 -16.75 -13.65
C ALA A 56 7.58 -17.21 -13.81
N MET A 57 6.69 -16.67 -12.98
CA MET A 57 5.27 -17.05 -12.94
C MET A 57 4.35 -16.13 -13.76
N MET A 58 4.92 -15.23 -14.57
CA MET A 58 4.16 -14.20 -15.28
C MET A 58 3.10 -14.81 -16.22
N PRO A 59 1.80 -14.67 -15.93
CA PRO A 59 0.76 -15.18 -16.80
C PRO A 59 0.60 -14.28 -18.03
N LYS A 60 0.09 -14.86 -19.11
CA LYS A 60 -0.38 -14.08 -20.26
C LYS A 60 -1.85 -13.71 -20.03
N GLY A 61 -2.26 -12.54 -20.48
CA GLY A 61 -3.66 -12.11 -20.37
C GLY A 61 -3.81 -10.59 -20.44
N PRO A 62 -5.06 -10.09 -20.35
CA PRO A 62 -5.31 -8.67 -20.21
C PRO A 62 -4.82 -8.17 -18.84
N VAL A 63 -4.21 -6.98 -18.82
CA VAL A 63 -3.73 -6.29 -17.61
C VAL A 63 -4.81 -5.42 -16.94
N LEU A 64 -5.96 -5.30 -17.61
CA LEU A 64 -7.08 -4.43 -17.25
C LEU A 64 -8.35 -5.29 -17.26
N SER A 65 -9.31 -4.94 -16.41
CA SER A 65 -10.62 -5.59 -16.42
C SER A 65 -11.31 -5.38 -17.76
N GLU A 66 -11.99 -6.41 -18.26
CA GLU A 66 -12.76 -6.35 -19.51
C GLU A 66 -14.06 -5.52 -19.38
N ASN A 67 -14.42 -5.11 -18.16
CA ASN A 67 -15.59 -4.28 -17.93
C ASN A 67 -15.33 -2.81 -18.30
N HIS A 68 -15.72 -2.43 -19.52
CA HIS A 68 -15.56 -1.09 -20.07
C HIS A 68 -16.40 0.01 -19.39
N LYS A 69 -17.23 -0.34 -18.38
CA LYS A 69 -17.92 0.65 -17.55
C LYS A 69 -17.06 1.16 -16.39
N VAL A 70 -15.97 0.47 -16.06
CA VAL A 70 -15.04 0.83 -14.98
C VAL A 70 -13.67 1.15 -15.56
N THR A 71 -13.23 0.39 -16.55
CA THR A 71 -11.91 0.53 -17.17
C THR A 71 -12.03 1.08 -18.59
N PRO A 72 -11.21 2.07 -18.99
CA PRO A 72 -11.30 2.60 -20.34
C PRO A 72 -10.99 1.53 -21.41
N PRO A 73 -11.69 1.55 -22.56
CA PRO A 73 -11.39 0.64 -23.66
C PRO A 73 -10.05 0.97 -24.32
N ARG A 74 -9.51 0.01 -25.09
CA ARG A 74 -8.26 0.23 -25.83
C ARG A 74 -8.48 1.29 -26.92
N ARG A 75 -7.41 2.01 -27.27
CA ARG A 75 -7.49 3.11 -28.25
C ARG A 75 -7.83 2.63 -29.66
N GLU A 76 -7.51 1.38 -30.00
CA GLU A 76 -7.88 0.76 -31.27
C GLU A 76 -9.40 0.54 -31.33
N ASP A 77 -9.96 -0.12 -30.32
CA ASP A 77 -11.41 -0.41 -30.21
C ASP A 77 -12.24 0.88 -30.14
N MET A 78 -11.77 1.88 -29.38
CA MET A 78 -12.42 3.19 -29.25
C MET A 78 -12.61 3.91 -30.60
N LYS A 79 -11.73 3.69 -31.58
CA LYS A 79 -11.82 4.33 -32.90
C LYS A 79 -12.73 3.58 -33.87
N GLN A 80 -13.06 2.33 -33.59
CA GLN A 80 -13.83 1.46 -34.48
C GLN A 80 -15.25 1.21 -33.96
N SER A 81 -15.43 1.09 -32.65
CA SER A 81 -16.73 0.83 -32.02
C SER A 81 -17.32 2.11 -31.43
N MET A 82 -18.60 2.34 -31.74
CA MET A 82 -19.38 3.44 -31.17
C MET A 82 -19.57 3.26 -29.66
N GLU A 83 -19.82 2.03 -29.19
CA GLU A 83 -19.98 1.72 -27.77
C GLU A 83 -18.71 2.01 -26.97
N ALA A 84 -17.55 1.61 -27.49
CA ALA A 84 -16.26 1.91 -26.88
C ALA A 84 -16.02 3.42 -26.76
N LEU A 85 -16.41 4.19 -27.79
CA LEU A 85 -16.31 5.64 -27.76
C LEU A 85 -17.24 6.27 -26.71
N ILE A 86 -18.47 5.78 -26.59
CA ILE A 86 -19.43 6.25 -25.57
C ILE A 86 -18.89 5.97 -24.16
N HIS A 87 -18.39 4.76 -23.91
CA HIS A 87 -17.81 4.39 -22.61
C HIS A 87 -16.59 5.23 -22.26
N HIS A 88 -15.68 5.43 -23.22
CA HIS A 88 -14.54 6.33 -23.05
C HIS A 88 -15.00 7.75 -22.69
N PHE A 89 -15.95 8.32 -23.46
CA PHE A 89 -16.43 9.67 -23.22
C PHE A 89 -17.06 9.82 -21.83
N LYS A 90 -17.94 8.87 -21.43
CA LYS A 90 -18.58 8.88 -20.11
C LYS A 90 -17.58 8.73 -18.97
N LEU A 91 -16.61 7.83 -19.07
CA LEU A 91 -15.60 7.62 -18.03
C LEU A 91 -14.72 8.85 -17.78
N TYR A 92 -14.33 9.58 -18.83
CA TYR A 92 -13.44 10.74 -18.69
C TYR A 92 -14.15 12.07 -18.40
N THR A 93 -15.47 12.15 -18.64
CA THR A 93 -16.26 13.35 -18.35
C THR A 93 -17.02 13.25 -17.03
N GLU A 94 -17.77 12.16 -16.85
CA GLU A 94 -18.59 11.89 -15.67
C GLU A 94 -17.84 11.02 -14.66
N GLY A 95 -17.15 9.97 -15.11
CA GLY A 95 -16.58 8.96 -14.23
C GLY A 95 -17.55 7.80 -13.98
N PHE A 96 -17.05 6.73 -13.35
CA PHE A 96 -17.88 5.59 -12.96
C PHE A 96 -18.53 5.83 -11.60
N HIS A 97 -19.72 5.29 -11.41
CA HIS A 97 -20.43 5.35 -10.13
C HIS A 97 -20.00 4.19 -9.24
N VAL A 98 -19.76 4.48 -7.97
CA VAL A 98 -19.43 3.46 -6.97
C VAL A 98 -20.65 3.22 -6.10
N PRO A 99 -21.09 1.97 -5.86
CA PRO A 99 -22.22 1.68 -4.98
C PRO A 99 -22.09 2.37 -3.62
N ALA A 100 -23.22 2.77 -3.04
CA ALA A 100 -23.23 3.40 -1.73
C ALA A 100 -22.75 2.39 -0.68
N GLY A 101 -21.85 2.82 0.21
CA GLY A 101 -21.24 1.97 1.22
C GLY A 101 -19.96 2.54 1.79
N GLU A 102 -19.38 1.81 2.73
CA GLU A 102 -18.11 2.15 3.36
C GLU A 102 -17.17 0.94 3.37
N THR A 103 -15.86 1.21 3.29
CA THR A 103 -14.85 0.16 3.41
C THR A 103 -13.56 0.72 4.00
N TYR A 104 -12.86 -0.13 4.76
CA TYR A 104 -11.47 0.08 5.15
C TYR A 104 -10.63 -1.02 4.50
N ALA A 105 -9.72 -0.63 3.63
CA ALA A 105 -8.75 -1.53 3.05
C ALA A 105 -7.35 -1.08 3.47
N ALA A 106 -6.50 -2.03 3.83
CA ALA A 106 -5.13 -1.76 4.22
C ALA A 106 -4.16 -2.69 3.50
N ILE A 107 -2.98 -2.16 3.21
CA ILE A 107 -1.87 -2.90 2.61
C ILE A 107 -0.61 -2.75 3.45
N GLU A 108 0.32 -3.68 3.29
CA GLU A 108 1.66 -3.55 3.88
C GLU A 108 2.51 -2.63 2.99
N ALA A 109 2.48 -1.33 3.27
CA ALA A 109 3.44 -0.41 2.66
C ALA A 109 4.83 -0.63 3.29
N PRO A 110 5.93 -0.20 2.64
CA PRO A 110 7.28 -0.33 3.21
C PRO A 110 7.44 0.37 4.57
N LYS A 111 6.59 1.37 4.86
CA LYS A 111 6.54 2.09 6.13
C LYS A 111 5.69 1.41 7.21
N GLY A 112 4.95 0.35 6.86
CA GLY A 112 3.98 -0.33 7.73
C GLY A 112 2.58 -0.34 7.11
N GLU A 113 1.57 -0.63 7.93
CA GLU A 113 0.19 -0.70 7.45
C GLU A 113 -0.31 0.68 6.96
N PHE A 114 -0.60 0.76 5.66
CA PHE A 114 -1.21 1.91 5.02
C PHE A 114 -2.67 1.59 4.73
N GLY A 115 -3.58 2.33 5.37
CA GLY A 115 -5.01 2.11 5.26
C GLY A 115 -5.72 3.24 4.54
N VAL A 116 -6.76 2.92 3.79
CA VAL A 116 -7.68 3.91 3.22
C VAL A 116 -9.10 3.53 3.62
N TYR A 117 -9.76 4.44 4.34
CA TYR A 117 -11.17 4.38 4.66
C TYR A 117 -11.94 5.23 3.66
N LEU A 118 -12.80 4.59 2.88
CA LEU A 118 -13.62 5.22 1.84
C LEU A 118 -15.09 5.10 2.19
N VAL A 119 -15.83 6.20 2.01
CA VAL A 119 -17.29 6.24 2.05
C VAL A 119 -17.80 6.74 0.70
N SER A 120 -18.71 5.98 0.09
CA SER A 120 -19.43 6.33 -1.14
C SER A 120 -20.90 6.55 -0.83
N ASP A 121 -21.47 7.61 -1.39
CA ASP A 121 -22.91 7.92 -1.36
C ASP A 121 -23.66 7.38 -2.59
N GLY A 122 -22.99 6.60 -3.45
CA GLY A 122 -23.55 6.12 -4.71
C GLY A 122 -23.19 6.99 -5.92
N SER A 123 -22.51 8.13 -5.71
CA SER A 123 -22.09 9.03 -6.78
C SER A 123 -20.78 8.58 -7.46
N ASN A 124 -20.28 9.43 -8.35
CA ASN A 124 -18.99 9.29 -9.04
C ASN A 124 -17.81 9.86 -8.23
N LYS A 125 -18.06 10.50 -7.09
CA LYS A 125 -17.02 11.10 -6.24
C LYS A 125 -17.03 10.47 -4.85
N PRO A 126 -15.87 10.25 -4.23
CA PRO A 126 -15.84 9.75 -2.88
C PRO A 126 -16.44 10.78 -1.93
N TYR A 127 -17.46 10.38 -1.16
CA TYR A 127 -18.07 11.25 -0.14
C TYR A 127 -17.06 11.57 0.97
N ARG A 128 -16.32 10.56 1.41
CA ARG A 128 -15.21 10.71 2.37
C ARG A 128 -14.07 9.77 2.01
N CYS A 129 -12.84 10.29 2.03
CA CYS A 129 -11.62 9.51 1.95
C CYS A 129 -10.68 9.87 3.10
N LYS A 130 -10.53 8.97 4.09
CA LYS A 130 -9.53 9.13 5.16
C LYS A 130 -8.39 8.15 4.93
N ILE A 131 -7.18 8.69 4.95
CA ILE A 131 -5.94 7.92 4.86
C ILE A 131 -5.40 7.69 6.27
N ARG A 132 -5.05 6.44 6.57
CA ARG A 132 -4.33 6.02 7.78
C ARG A 132 -2.87 5.83 7.39
N ALA A 133 -2.08 6.90 7.59
CA ALA A 133 -0.65 6.87 7.33
C ALA A 133 0.10 6.19 8.48
N PRO A 134 1.01 5.24 8.21
CA PRO A 134 1.81 4.60 9.26
C PRO A 134 2.68 5.62 9.99
N GLY A 135 3.31 6.54 9.25
CA GLY A 135 4.17 7.59 9.80
C GLY A 135 3.50 8.50 10.83
N PHE A 136 2.18 8.71 10.77
CA PHE A 136 1.45 9.51 11.76
C PHE A 136 1.50 8.86 13.14
N THR A 137 1.23 7.55 13.20
CA THR A 137 1.29 6.79 14.45
C THR A 137 2.73 6.63 14.96
N HIS A 138 3.70 6.49 14.05
CA HIS A 138 5.11 6.44 14.41
C HIS A 138 5.60 7.75 15.02
N LEU A 139 5.21 8.89 14.44
CA LEU A 139 5.57 10.21 14.95
C LEU A 139 4.92 10.47 16.32
N ALA A 140 3.68 10.02 16.53
CA ALA A 140 3.03 10.12 17.84
C ALA A 140 3.79 9.34 18.94
N ALA A 141 4.44 8.23 18.58
CA ALA A 141 5.27 7.45 19.51
C ALA A 141 6.66 8.06 19.79
N MET A 142 7.04 9.13 19.09
CA MET A 142 8.38 9.71 19.17
C MET A 142 8.73 10.28 20.56
N ASP A 143 7.76 10.86 21.27
CA ASP A 143 7.95 11.33 22.65
C ASP A 143 8.35 10.17 23.58
N TYR A 144 7.67 9.03 23.45
CA TYR A 144 7.97 7.85 24.25
C TYR A 144 9.35 7.28 23.92
N LEU A 145 9.71 7.20 22.63
CA LEU A 145 10.99 6.63 22.19
C LEU A 145 12.21 7.48 22.57
N ASN A 146 12.07 8.81 22.62
CA ASN A 146 13.19 9.71 22.91
C ASN A 146 13.46 9.89 24.42
N LYS A 147 12.55 9.47 25.30
CA LYS A 147 12.75 9.60 26.76
C LYS A 147 13.99 8.82 27.20
N GLY A 148 14.89 9.51 27.93
CA GLY A 148 16.12 8.93 28.44
C GLY A 148 17.30 8.87 27.46
N HIS A 149 17.15 9.39 26.23
CA HIS A 149 18.20 9.44 25.21
C HIS A 149 18.85 10.82 25.09
N MET A 150 19.99 10.89 24.40
CA MET A 150 20.68 12.15 24.11
C MET A 150 20.07 12.84 22.88
N LEU A 151 20.33 14.14 22.74
CA LEU A 151 19.89 14.91 21.56
C LEU A 151 20.42 14.31 20.24
N ALA A 152 21.62 13.76 20.25
CA ALA A 152 22.21 13.11 19.08
C ALA A 152 21.39 11.89 18.61
N ASP A 153 20.80 11.14 19.55
CA ASP A 153 20.05 9.90 19.27
C ASP A 153 18.70 10.17 18.60
N VAL A 154 18.15 11.37 18.77
CA VAL A 154 16.86 11.78 18.16
C VAL A 154 16.90 11.62 16.65
N SER A 155 18.03 11.95 16.01
CA SER A 155 18.22 11.81 14.57
C SER A 155 18.17 10.34 14.11
N ALA A 156 18.80 9.44 14.87
CA ALA A 156 18.80 8.01 14.60
C ALA A 156 17.42 7.39 14.81
N ILE A 157 16.71 7.79 15.88
CA ILE A 157 15.34 7.33 16.16
C ILE A 157 14.42 7.78 15.03
N LEU A 158 14.46 9.07 14.66
CA LEU A 158 13.66 9.62 13.57
C LEU A 158 13.93 8.91 12.24
N GLY A 159 15.20 8.71 11.88
CA GLY A 159 15.60 8.00 10.68
C GLY A 159 15.13 6.53 10.69
N SER A 160 15.19 5.87 11.85
CA SER A 160 14.74 4.49 11.98
C SER A 160 13.22 4.30 11.82
N LEU A 161 12.42 5.34 12.04
CA LEU A 161 10.96 5.34 11.82
C LEU A 161 10.58 5.58 10.36
N ASP A 162 11.52 6.06 9.53
CA ASP A 162 11.33 6.35 8.11
C ASP A 162 10.15 7.30 7.84
N ILE A 163 10.19 8.50 8.44
CA ILE A 163 9.11 9.48 8.37
C ILE A 163 9.19 10.29 7.08
N VAL A 164 8.06 10.38 6.37
CA VAL A 164 7.86 11.33 5.26
C VAL A 164 6.67 12.23 5.59
N PHE A 165 6.92 13.53 5.78
CA PHE A 165 5.89 14.44 6.28
C PHE A 165 4.68 14.58 5.35
N GLY A 166 4.86 14.38 4.05
CA GLY A 166 3.75 14.38 3.08
C GLY A 166 2.68 13.34 3.39
N GLU A 167 3.01 12.23 4.09
CA GLU A 167 1.99 11.28 4.53
C GLU A 167 1.35 11.61 5.86
N VAL A 168 2.08 12.26 6.76
CA VAL A 168 1.69 12.54 8.14
C VAL A 168 0.68 13.69 8.21
N ASP A 169 0.82 14.70 7.35
CA ASP A 169 0.08 15.97 7.44
C ASP A 169 -1.39 15.90 6.93
N ARG A 170 -1.93 14.70 6.64
CA ARG A 170 -3.18 14.50 5.87
C ARG A 170 -4.38 13.97 6.67
#